data_AF-A0A2U2J393-F1
#
_entry.id   AF-A0A2U2J393-F1
#
_cell.length_a   1.000
_cell.length_b   1.000
_cell.length_c   1.000
_cell.angle_alpha   90.00
_cell.angle_beta   90.00
_cell.angle_gamma   90.00
#
_symmetry.space_group_name_H-M   'P 1'
#
loop_
_entity.id
_entity.type
_entity.pdbx_description
1 polymer ?
#
loop_
_entity_poly.entity_id
_entity_poly.type
_entity_poly.pdbx_seq_one_letter_code
_entity_poly.pdbx_strand_id
1 'polypeptide(L)'
;METLIHSMNLATAATDEATKAAAELLSDYASAVPDLVDDIDTIGRFELGLVFDVMPQVQSLLRGHANAEIASILARTPTSIAEDFAVYADTPRQFVEDLLVAGPDYREVPAGGEIVLDQHDGALRRLSSNDWRFYPNITFGGLTTPMIDMISIAPANVNHISVEVGSDGVLRIKALPGFRGLARFDYRVRDEEQSASGRAFVRVH
;
A
#
# COMPACT_ATOMS: atom_id res chain seq x y z
N MET A 1 -12.17 -15.01 -6.24
CA MET A 1 -11.80 -16.39 -6.61
C MET A 1 -10.96 -16.42 -7.89
N GLU A 2 -11.34 -15.68 -8.94
CA GLU A 2 -10.55 -15.58 -10.18
C GLU A 2 -9.16 -14.95 -9.98
N THR A 3 -9.02 -13.97 -9.09
CA THR A 3 -7.71 -13.40 -8.72
C THR A 3 -6.78 -14.43 -8.10
N LEU A 4 -7.32 -15.39 -7.33
CA LEU A 4 -6.55 -16.46 -6.70
C LEU A 4 -6.09 -17.50 -7.74
N ILE A 5 -6.94 -17.80 -8.73
CA ILE A 5 -6.62 -18.70 -9.85
C ILE A 5 -5.56 -18.08 -10.77
N HIS A 6 -5.61 -16.77 -11.01
CA HIS A 6 -4.57 -16.07 -11.77
C HIS A 6 -3.22 -16.06 -11.03
N SER A 7 -3.24 -15.96 -9.69
CA SER A 7 -2.04 -16.09 -8.85
C SER A 7 -1.44 -17.50 -8.89
N MET A 8 -2.25 -18.54 -9.01
CA MET A 8 -1.76 -19.93 -9.05
C MET A 8 -1.03 -20.28 -10.35
N ASN A 9 -1.31 -19.60 -11.47
CA ASN A 9 -0.53 -19.76 -12.71
C ASN A 9 0.88 -19.14 -12.65
N LEU A 10 1.17 -18.27 -11.66
CA LEU A 10 2.49 -17.66 -11.46
C LEU A 10 3.51 -18.63 -10.82
N ALA A 11 3.06 -19.74 -10.22
CA ALA A 11 3.92 -20.69 -9.50
C ALA A 11 4.95 -21.43 -10.39
N THR A 12 4.87 -21.31 -11.72
CA THR A 12 5.81 -21.95 -12.65
C THR A 12 7.20 -21.29 -12.68
N ALA A 13 7.35 -20.09 -12.12
CA ALA A 13 8.63 -19.36 -12.08
C ALA A 13 9.31 -19.34 -10.69
N ALA A 14 8.63 -19.81 -9.64
CA ALA A 14 9.15 -19.77 -8.27
C ALA A 14 10.10 -20.93 -8.00
N THR A 15 11.14 -20.68 -7.19
CA THR A 15 11.98 -21.76 -6.63
C THR A 15 11.29 -22.39 -5.41
N ASP A 16 11.64 -23.64 -5.08
CA ASP A 16 11.15 -24.31 -3.86
C ASP A 16 11.41 -23.47 -2.60
N GLU A 17 12.57 -22.80 -2.54
CA GLU A 17 12.95 -21.91 -1.45
C GLU A 17 12.03 -20.67 -1.38
N ALA A 18 11.72 -20.05 -2.51
CA ALA A 18 10.80 -18.91 -2.57
C ALA A 18 9.36 -19.32 -2.19
N THR A 19 8.90 -20.50 -2.62
CA THR A 19 7.60 -21.03 -2.22
C THR A 19 7.55 -21.30 -0.72
N LYS A 20 8.62 -21.86 -0.15
CA LYS A 20 8.73 -22.08 1.30
C LYS A 20 8.69 -20.77 2.08
N ALA A 21 9.49 -19.78 1.68
CA ALA A 21 9.52 -18.48 2.32
C ALA A 21 8.16 -17.76 2.27
N ALA A 22 7.43 -17.87 1.15
CA ALA A 22 6.09 -17.32 1.03
C ALA A 22 5.10 -18.00 1.98
N ALA A 23 5.17 -19.33 2.12
CA ALA A 23 4.33 -20.08 3.05
C ALA A 23 4.62 -19.75 4.52
N GLU A 24 5.90 -19.65 4.89
CA GLU A 24 6.32 -19.26 6.24
C GLU A 24 5.86 -17.84 6.57
N LEU A 25 6.02 -16.86 5.67
CA LEU A 25 5.54 -15.50 5.89
C LEU A 25 4.02 -15.44 6.11
N LEU A 26 3.23 -16.21 5.37
CA LEU A 26 1.77 -16.29 5.56
C LEU A 26 1.41 -16.95 6.90
N SER A 27 2.16 -17.99 7.30
CA SER A 27 1.98 -18.66 8.59
C SER A 27 2.32 -17.74 9.76
N ASP A 28 3.41 -16.98 9.66
CA ASP A 28 3.83 -16.03 10.68
C ASP A 28 2.86 -14.84 10.77
N TYR A 29 2.36 -14.36 9.64
CA TYR A 29 1.27 -13.38 9.60
C TYR A 29 0.04 -13.90 10.35
N ALA A 30 -0.42 -15.11 10.03
CA ALA A 30 -1.59 -15.70 10.70
C ALA A 30 -1.37 -15.85 12.22
N SER A 31 -0.14 -16.15 12.63
CA SER A 31 0.25 -16.26 14.04
C SER A 31 0.41 -14.89 14.74
N ALA A 32 0.64 -13.83 13.97
CA ALA A 32 0.74 -12.46 14.48
C ALA A 32 -0.63 -11.83 14.75
N VAL A 33 -1.65 -12.26 14.01
CA VAL A 33 -3.03 -11.80 14.21
C VAL A 33 -3.54 -12.31 15.56
N PRO A 34 -4.06 -11.43 16.45
CA PRO A 34 -4.62 -11.86 17.72
C PRO A 34 -5.78 -12.84 17.55
N ASP A 35 -5.87 -13.85 18.42
CA ASP A 35 -6.96 -14.84 18.43
C ASP A 35 -8.36 -14.20 18.54
N LEU A 36 -8.44 -13.08 19.26
CA LEU A 36 -9.63 -12.26 19.38
C LEU A 36 -9.29 -10.84 18.94
N VAL A 37 -9.99 -10.37 17.91
CA VAL A 37 -9.96 -8.98 17.48
C VAL A 37 -11.34 -8.39 17.70
N ASP A 38 -11.47 -7.52 18.69
CA ASP A 38 -12.74 -6.92 19.12
C ASP A 38 -12.82 -5.42 18.86
N ASP A 39 -11.71 -4.79 18.47
CA ASP A 39 -11.66 -3.38 18.09
C ASP A 39 -11.38 -3.20 16.59
N ILE A 40 -11.99 -2.16 16.03
CA ILE A 40 -11.87 -1.88 14.62
C ILE A 40 -10.41 -1.58 14.26
N ASP A 41 -9.69 -0.83 15.09
CA ASP A 41 -8.32 -0.36 14.86
C ASP A 41 -7.36 -1.53 14.59
N THR A 42 -7.43 -2.58 15.40
CA THR A 42 -6.67 -3.82 15.21
C THR A 42 -7.04 -4.52 13.90
N ILE A 43 -8.33 -4.64 13.55
CA ILE A 43 -8.77 -5.28 12.28
C ILE A 43 -8.07 -4.64 11.08
N GLY A 44 -8.24 -3.33 10.93
CA GLY A 44 -7.71 -2.62 9.75
C GLY A 44 -6.19 -2.50 9.77
N ARG A 45 -5.54 -2.50 10.95
CA ARG A 45 -4.08 -2.58 11.05
C ARG A 45 -3.54 -3.84 10.40
N PHE A 46 -4.13 -5.00 10.73
CA PHE A 46 -3.71 -6.28 10.17
C PHE A 46 -4.16 -6.47 8.72
N GLU A 47 -5.34 -5.96 8.35
CA GLU A 47 -5.78 -5.93 6.94
C GLU A 47 -4.81 -5.13 6.07
N LEU A 48 -4.44 -3.93 6.51
CA LEU A 48 -3.43 -3.10 5.85
C LEU A 48 -2.07 -3.77 5.80
N GLY A 49 -1.63 -4.37 6.91
CA GLY A 49 -0.38 -5.12 6.95
C GLY A 49 -0.36 -6.29 5.97
N LEU A 50 -1.47 -7.02 5.83
CA LEU A 50 -1.60 -8.07 4.83
C LEU A 50 -1.44 -7.51 3.40
N VAL A 51 -2.16 -6.43 3.08
CA VAL A 51 -2.23 -5.89 1.72
C VAL A 51 -0.97 -5.11 1.31
N PHE A 52 -0.37 -4.33 2.21
CA PHE A 52 0.74 -3.41 1.91
C PHE A 52 2.13 -3.97 2.25
N ASP A 53 2.19 -5.11 2.92
CA ASP A 53 3.47 -5.69 3.34
C ASP A 53 3.57 -7.17 2.96
N VAL A 54 2.68 -8.02 3.48
CA VAL A 54 2.80 -9.48 3.31
C VAL A 54 2.52 -9.90 1.86
N MET A 55 1.41 -9.48 1.26
CA MET A 55 1.02 -9.91 -0.08
C MET A 55 1.99 -9.45 -1.19
N PRO A 56 2.53 -8.21 -1.19
CA PRO A 56 3.57 -7.81 -2.14
C PRO A 56 4.82 -8.69 -2.05
N GLN A 57 5.28 -9.01 -0.84
CA GLN A 57 6.43 -9.90 -0.62
C GLN A 57 6.15 -11.31 -1.15
N VAL A 58 4.98 -11.88 -0.81
CA VAL A 58 4.54 -13.19 -1.35
C VAL A 58 4.51 -13.19 -2.87
N GLN A 59 3.94 -12.15 -3.51
CA GLN A 59 3.88 -12.07 -4.96
C GLN A 59 5.27 -11.92 -5.60
N SER A 60 6.17 -11.15 -4.98
CA SER A 60 7.55 -10.98 -5.44
C SER A 60 8.29 -12.34 -5.44
N LEU A 61 8.18 -13.08 -4.33
CA LEU A 61 8.73 -14.44 -4.19
C LEU A 61 8.20 -15.38 -5.26
N LEU A 62 6.88 -15.39 -5.47
CA LEU A 62 6.23 -16.30 -6.41
C LEU A 62 6.49 -15.95 -7.89
N ARG A 63 6.91 -14.71 -8.20
CA ARG A 63 7.27 -14.29 -9.56
C ARG A 63 8.75 -14.53 -9.93
N GLY A 64 9.56 -15.02 -8.99
CA GLY A 64 10.98 -15.29 -9.24
C GLY A 64 11.86 -14.03 -9.34
N HIS A 65 11.41 -12.89 -8.80
CA HIS A 65 12.26 -11.70 -8.65
C HIS A 65 13.37 -11.96 -7.62
N ALA A 66 14.54 -11.32 -7.78
CA ALA A 66 15.77 -11.69 -7.08
C ALA A 66 15.68 -11.60 -5.54
N ASN A 67 16.00 -12.73 -4.92
CA ASN A 67 16.00 -13.12 -3.49
C ASN A 67 16.85 -12.29 -2.51
N ALA A 68 17.24 -11.05 -2.79
CA ALA A 68 18.04 -10.27 -1.85
C ALA A 68 17.36 -10.08 -0.47
N GLU A 69 16.04 -10.36 -0.39
CA GLU A 69 15.23 -10.28 0.81
C GLU A 69 14.71 -11.62 1.33
N ILE A 70 14.98 -12.80 0.72
CA ILE A 70 14.47 -14.09 1.26
C ILE A 70 14.93 -14.28 2.70
N ALA A 71 16.22 -14.09 2.97
CA ALA A 71 16.75 -14.21 4.31
C ALA A 71 16.11 -13.19 5.28
N SER A 72 15.78 -11.99 4.79
CA SER A 72 15.10 -10.97 5.59
C SER A 72 13.65 -11.36 5.89
N ILE A 73 12.94 -11.96 4.93
CA ILE A 73 11.57 -12.45 5.07
C ILE A 73 11.53 -13.59 6.08
N LEU A 74 12.43 -14.57 5.92
CA LEU A 74 12.58 -15.72 6.81
C LEU A 74 13.03 -15.36 8.23
N ALA A 75 13.64 -14.17 8.41
CA ALA A 75 14.05 -13.68 9.71
C ALA A 75 12.90 -12.99 10.47
N ARG A 76 11.76 -12.72 9.82
CA ARG A 76 10.60 -12.13 10.49
C ARG A 76 10.00 -13.15 11.44
N THR A 77 9.43 -12.63 12.52
CA THR A 77 8.70 -13.42 13.53
C THR A 77 7.28 -12.88 13.62
N PRO A 78 6.32 -13.66 14.17
CA PRO A 78 4.99 -13.14 14.45
C PRO A 78 5.01 -11.83 15.26
N THR A 79 5.92 -11.71 16.23
CA THR A 79 6.10 -10.50 17.04
C THR A 79 6.55 -9.32 16.18
N SER A 80 7.62 -9.47 15.37
CA SER A 80 8.10 -8.37 14.54
C SER A 80 7.08 -7.95 13.49
N ILE A 81 6.32 -8.89 12.92
CA ILE A 81 5.22 -8.59 11.98
C ILE A 81 4.16 -7.73 12.67
N ALA A 82 3.74 -8.11 13.88
CA ALA A 82 2.79 -7.33 14.66
C ALA A 82 3.34 -5.93 15.01
N GLU A 83 4.63 -5.80 15.32
CA GLU A 83 5.26 -4.51 15.59
C GLU A 83 5.32 -3.63 14.33
N ASP A 84 5.72 -4.19 13.18
CA ASP A 84 5.78 -3.49 11.90
C ASP A 84 4.42 -2.91 11.51
N PHE A 85 3.34 -3.65 11.80
CA PHE A 85 1.99 -3.21 11.45
C PHE A 85 1.47 -2.08 12.32
N ALA A 86 2.12 -1.75 13.45
CA ALA A 86 1.73 -0.61 14.29
C ALA A 86 1.67 0.71 13.49
N VAL A 87 2.45 0.83 12.41
CA VAL A 87 2.46 2.00 11.52
C VAL A 87 1.13 2.25 10.80
N TYR A 88 0.27 1.23 10.70
CA TYR A 88 -1.03 1.29 10.04
C TYR A 88 -2.19 1.62 10.99
N ALA A 89 -1.97 1.61 12.31
CA ALA A 89 -3.05 1.69 13.30
C ALA A 89 -3.85 3.00 13.22
N ASP A 90 -3.20 4.12 12.90
CA ASP A 90 -3.81 5.45 12.80
C ASP A 90 -4.21 5.83 11.37
N THR A 91 -4.28 4.85 10.46
CA THR A 91 -4.69 5.09 9.07
C THR A 91 -6.18 5.45 9.02
N PRO A 92 -6.54 6.61 8.44
CA PRO A 92 -7.94 6.98 8.30
C PRO A 92 -8.74 5.90 7.58
N ARG A 93 -9.84 5.49 8.20
CA ARG A 93 -10.77 4.52 7.62
C ARG A 93 -11.91 5.22 6.93
N GLN A 94 -12.41 4.56 5.89
CA GLN A 94 -13.55 5.06 5.15
C GLN A 94 -14.72 4.10 5.36
N PHE A 95 -15.73 4.60 6.05
CA PHE A 95 -17.03 3.96 6.17
C PHE A 95 -17.91 4.59 5.10
N VAL A 96 -18.39 3.78 4.17
CA VAL A 96 -19.03 4.31 2.95
C VAL A 96 -20.48 4.68 3.23
N GLU A 97 -20.76 5.99 3.21
CA GLU A 97 -22.07 6.54 2.77
C GLU A 97 -21.92 7.53 1.58
N ASP A 98 -20.69 7.87 1.15
CA ASP A 98 -20.40 8.89 0.13
C ASP A 98 -19.89 8.33 -1.21
N LEU A 99 -20.06 9.12 -2.29
CA LEU A 99 -19.64 8.81 -3.66
C LEU A 99 -18.13 9.00 -3.90
N LEU A 100 -17.47 9.90 -3.17
CA LEU A 100 -16.03 10.14 -3.23
C LEU A 100 -15.30 9.46 -2.06
N VAL A 101 -14.34 8.59 -2.38
CA VAL A 101 -13.59 7.74 -1.45
C VAL A 101 -12.09 7.92 -1.73
N ALA A 102 -11.31 8.21 -0.69
CA ALA A 102 -9.84 8.35 -0.73
C ALA A 102 -9.16 7.34 0.21
N GLY A 103 -9.16 6.06 -0.16
CA GLY A 103 -8.73 5.01 0.75
C GLY A 103 -7.21 5.01 1.03
N PRO A 104 -6.74 4.20 1.98
CA PRO A 104 -5.30 4.03 2.20
C PRO A 104 -4.60 3.55 0.93
N ASP A 105 -3.40 4.01 0.59
CA ASP A 105 -2.69 3.63 -0.64
C ASP A 105 -1.25 3.15 -0.35
N TYR A 106 -0.64 2.41 -1.28
CA TYR A 106 0.73 1.91 -1.15
C TYR A 106 1.53 2.10 -2.45
N ARG A 107 2.78 2.55 -2.31
CA ARG A 107 3.67 2.82 -3.44
C ARG A 107 5.07 2.33 -3.14
N GLU A 108 5.75 1.89 -4.19
CA GLU A 108 7.17 1.53 -4.13
C GLU A 108 7.99 2.49 -4.98
N VAL A 109 9.09 2.97 -4.42
CA VAL A 109 9.99 3.93 -5.06
C VAL A 109 11.42 3.42 -4.90
N PRO A 110 12.22 3.33 -5.97
CA PRO A 110 13.64 3.00 -5.83
C PRO A 110 14.38 4.04 -5.00
N ALA A 111 15.42 3.63 -4.27
CA ALA A 111 16.26 4.53 -3.48
C ALA A 111 16.89 5.63 -4.36
N GLY A 112 16.65 6.89 -4.01
CA GLY A 112 17.03 8.06 -4.82
C GLY A 112 16.23 8.24 -6.11
N GLY A 113 15.23 7.39 -6.34
CA GLY A 113 14.32 7.43 -7.49
C GLY A 113 13.08 8.28 -7.25
N GLU A 114 12.22 8.33 -8.27
CA GLU A 114 10.98 9.08 -8.31
C GLU A 114 9.90 8.25 -9.01
N ILE A 115 8.66 8.39 -8.55
CA ILE A 115 7.46 7.97 -9.27
C ILE A 115 6.64 9.20 -9.63
N VAL A 116 6.08 9.17 -10.83
CA VAL A 116 5.24 10.23 -11.38
C VAL A 116 3.87 9.65 -11.68
N LEU A 117 2.84 10.23 -11.08
CA LEU A 117 1.45 9.79 -11.19
C LEU A 117 0.66 10.87 -11.95
N ASP A 118 0.43 10.62 -13.23
CA ASP A 118 -0.23 11.54 -14.15
C ASP A 118 -1.77 11.45 -14.07
N GLN A 119 -2.45 12.59 -14.17
CA GLN A 119 -3.90 12.71 -14.22
C GLN A 119 -4.52 12.11 -15.49
N HIS A 120 -3.82 12.20 -16.62
CA HIS A 120 -4.41 11.94 -17.95
C HIS A 120 -4.32 10.49 -18.42
N ASP A 121 -3.52 9.66 -17.77
CA ASP A 121 -3.31 8.25 -18.16
C ASP A 121 -4.13 7.26 -17.30
N GLY A 122 -5.18 7.76 -16.63
CA GLY A 122 -5.97 6.99 -15.67
C GLY A 122 -5.21 6.65 -14.38
N ALA A 123 -4.07 7.29 -14.11
CA ALA A 123 -3.24 7.04 -12.93
C ALA A 123 -3.65 7.87 -11.69
N LEU A 124 -4.35 9.00 -11.84
CA LEU A 124 -5.14 9.56 -10.72
C LEU A 124 -6.29 8.63 -10.33
N ARG A 125 -6.88 7.98 -11.33
CA ARG A 125 -7.78 6.87 -11.09
C ARG A 125 -7.10 5.75 -10.32
N ARG A 126 -5.77 5.68 -10.14
CA ARG A 126 -5.02 4.71 -9.30
C ARG A 126 -4.63 5.26 -7.92
N LEU A 127 -4.62 6.58 -7.73
CA LEU A 127 -4.61 7.20 -6.38
C LEU A 127 -6.03 7.20 -5.75
N SER A 128 -7.07 7.15 -6.59
CA SER A 128 -8.46 6.84 -6.18
C SER A 128 -8.84 5.37 -6.34
N SER A 129 -8.29 4.62 -7.31
CA SER A 129 -8.24 3.14 -7.29
C SER A 129 -7.03 2.66 -6.52
N ASN A 130 -7.09 3.03 -5.25
CA ASN A 130 -6.48 2.34 -4.13
C ASN A 130 -6.09 0.89 -4.48
N ASP A 131 -4.84 0.52 -4.19
CA ASP A 131 -4.37 -0.87 -4.30
C ASP A 131 -5.15 -1.86 -3.40
N TRP A 132 -6.02 -1.35 -2.51
CA TRP A 132 -7.16 -2.02 -1.85
C TRP A 132 -8.29 -2.37 -2.83
N ARG A 133 -8.03 -3.12 -3.90
CA ARG A 133 -9.08 -3.62 -4.81
C ARG A 133 -9.94 -4.73 -4.18
N PHE A 134 -10.60 -4.45 -3.06
CA PHE A 134 -11.59 -5.35 -2.43
C PHE A 134 -13.05 -4.90 -2.59
N TYR A 135 -13.31 -3.72 -3.14
CA TYR A 135 -14.67 -3.31 -3.50
C TYR A 135 -14.85 -3.25 -5.02
N PRO A 136 -15.07 -4.40 -5.70
CA PRO A 136 -15.36 -4.44 -7.14
C PRO A 136 -16.65 -3.70 -7.52
N ASN A 137 -17.43 -3.21 -6.54
CA ASN A 137 -18.74 -2.60 -6.72
C ASN A 137 -18.79 -1.10 -6.37
N ILE A 138 -17.68 -0.47 -5.94
CA ILE A 138 -17.66 1.00 -5.85
C ILE A 138 -17.47 1.52 -7.27
N THR A 139 -18.60 1.82 -7.90
CA THR A 139 -18.61 2.59 -9.13
C THR A 139 -18.24 4.01 -8.73
N PHE A 140 -17.10 4.54 -9.19
CA PHE A 140 -16.84 5.99 -9.23
C PHE A 140 -17.79 6.62 -10.25
N GLY A 141 -19.10 6.50 -10.02
CA GLY A 141 -20.14 7.05 -10.85
C GLY A 141 -20.33 8.50 -10.44
N GLY A 142 -19.91 9.44 -11.29
CA GLY A 142 -20.22 10.86 -11.10
C GLY A 142 -19.02 11.78 -10.91
N LEU A 143 -17.81 11.27 -10.66
CA LEU A 143 -16.62 12.13 -10.61
C LEU A 143 -16.18 12.50 -12.03
N THR A 144 -16.25 13.77 -12.38
CA THR A 144 -15.86 14.24 -13.71
C THR A 144 -14.36 14.54 -13.77
N THR A 145 -13.75 15.08 -12.68
CA THR A 145 -12.30 15.34 -12.62
C THR A 145 -11.75 15.44 -11.17
N PRO A 146 -11.61 14.32 -10.42
CA PRO A 146 -11.06 14.39 -9.06
C PRO A 146 -9.60 14.84 -9.10
N MET A 147 -9.20 15.77 -8.23
CA MET A 147 -7.83 16.30 -8.11
C MET A 147 -7.28 16.13 -6.70
N ILE A 148 -5.97 15.96 -6.59
CA ILE A 148 -5.28 16.11 -5.30
C ILE A 148 -4.91 17.56 -5.11
N ASP A 149 -5.36 18.16 -4.02
CA ASP A 149 -5.14 19.59 -3.74
C ASP A 149 -4.41 19.86 -2.42
N MET A 150 -4.12 18.80 -1.66
CA MET A 150 -3.46 18.88 -0.37
C MET A 150 -2.60 17.64 -0.17
N ILE A 151 -1.39 17.89 0.30
CA ILE A 151 -0.42 16.88 0.73
C ILE A 151 0.14 17.31 2.08
N SER A 152 0.26 16.36 3.00
CA SER A 152 0.89 16.55 4.29
C SER A 152 1.80 15.37 4.59
N ILE A 153 3.12 15.61 4.65
CA ILE A 153 4.08 14.57 4.99
C ILE A 153 4.21 14.52 6.52
N ALA A 154 4.16 13.32 7.10
CA ALA A 154 4.34 13.16 8.53
C ALA A 154 5.71 13.73 8.98
N PRO A 155 5.83 14.41 10.13
CA PRO A 155 7.09 15.02 10.56
C PRO A 155 8.27 14.06 10.60
N ALA A 156 8.03 12.78 10.93
CA ALA A 156 9.05 11.74 10.93
C ALA A 156 9.53 11.31 9.52
N ASN A 157 8.89 11.80 8.45
CA ASN A 157 9.15 11.37 7.07
C ASN A 157 9.59 12.52 6.14
N VAL A 158 9.66 13.75 6.63
CA VAL A 158 10.07 14.92 5.82
C VAL A 158 11.50 14.82 5.29
N ASN A 159 12.36 14.03 5.95
CA ASN A 159 13.73 13.75 5.51
C ASN A 159 13.85 12.42 4.75
N HIS A 160 12.74 11.72 4.50
CA HIS A 160 12.70 10.41 3.86
C HIS A 160 12.16 10.48 2.43
N ILE A 161 11.11 11.27 2.22
CA ILE A 161 10.45 11.44 0.92
C ILE A 161 10.11 12.91 0.69
N SER A 162 9.99 13.30 -0.58
CA SER A 162 9.33 14.54 -0.98
C SER A 162 8.13 14.21 -1.86
N VAL A 163 7.04 14.95 -1.69
CA VAL A 163 5.78 14.74 -2.40
C VAL A 163 5.27 16.09 -2.89
N GLU A 164 5.05 16.21 -4.19
CA GLU A 164 4.64 17.46 -4.83
C GLU A 164 3.50 17.21 -5.81
N VAL A 165 2.50 18.09 -5.81
CA VAL A 165 1.46 18.13 -6.85
C VAL A 165 1.76 19.31 -7.77
N GLY A 166 2.01 19.03 -9.04
CA GLY A 166 2.21 20.07 -10.04
C GLY A 166 0.92 20.81 -10.39
N SER A 167 1.04 21.96 -11.07
CA SER A 167 -0.14 22.70 -11.58
C SER A 167 -0.86 21.98 -12.72
N ASP A 168 -0.17 21.03 -13.36
CA ASP A 168 -0.70 20.01 -14.26
C ASP A 168 -1.46 18.90 -13.51
N GLY A 169 -1.46 18.97 -12.17
CA GLY A 169 -2.12 18.01 -11.31
C GLY A 169 -1.38 16.68 -11.16
N VAL A 170 -0.16 16.59 -11.71
CA VAL A 170 0.70 15.41 -11.63
C VAL A 170 1.30 15.31 -10.23
N LEU A 171 1.11 14.18 -9.56
CA LEU A 171 1.75 13.90 -8.26
C LEU A 171 3.12 13.27 -8.48
N ARG A 172 4.15 13.84 -7.87
CA ARG A 172 5.52 13.34 -7.89
C ARG A 172 5.92 12.92 -6.49
N ILE A 173 6.38 11.68 -6.33
CA ILE A 173 6.86 11.13 -5.05
C ILE A 173 8.31 10.70 -5.27
N LYS A 174 9.22 11.29 -4.49
CA LYS A 174 10.65 11.07 -4.63
C LYS A 174 11.26 10.58 -3.32
N ALA A 175 12.11 9.57 -3.41
CA ALA A 175 12.92 9.11 -2.29
C ALA A 175 14.09 10.08 -2.05
N LEU A 176 14.26 10.54 -0.83
CA LEU A 176 15.39 11.39 -0.46
C LEU A 176 16.67 10.56 -0.30
N PRO A 177 17.86 11.14 -0.58
CA PRO A 177 19.12 10.39 -0.59
C PRO A 177 19.38 9.66 0.73
N GLY A 178 19.75 8.38 0.62
CA GLY A 178 20.14 7.56 1.77
C GLY A 178 18.99 6.96 2.57
N PHE A 179 17.73 7.31 2.29
CA PHE A 179 16.59 6.68 2.93
C PHE A 179 16.26 5.33 2.29
N ARG A 180 15.97 4.33 3.12
CA ARG A 180 15.41 3.02 2.79
C ARG A 180 14.40 2.66 3.88
N GLY A 181 13.28 2.06 3.50
CA GLY A 181 12.21 1.71 4.42
C GLY A 181 10.89 2.41 4.11
N LEU A 182 10.00 2.49 5.10
CA LEU A 182 8.63 2.96 4.93
C LEU A 182 8.47 4.43 5.36
N ALA A 183 7.85 5.22 4.51
CA ALA A 183 7.40 6.58 4.80
C ALA A 183 5.91 6.71 4.49
N ARG A 184 5.27 7.79 4.95
CA ARG A 184 3.86 8.06 4.66
C ARG A 184 3.56 9.54 4.50
N PHE A 185 2.50 9.82 3.75
CA PHE A 185 1.90 11.15 3.64
C PHE A 185 0.38 11.04 3.60
N ASP A 186 -0.29 12.07 4.11
CA ASP A 186 -1.72 12.25 4.01
C ASP A 186 -2.03 13.10 2.78
N TYR A 187 -3.15 12.83 2.13
CA TYR A 187 -3.60 13.56 0.95
C TYR A 187 -5.10 13.81 1.00
N ARG A 188 -5.56 14.82 0.25
CA ARG A 188 -6.98 15.07 0.01
C ARG A 188 -7.27 15.01 -1.48
N VAL A 189 -8.27 14.22 -1.83
CA VAL A 189 -8.91 14.22 -3.14
C VAL A 189 -10.13 15.11 -3.07
N ARG A 190 -10.29 15.99 -4.06
CA ARG A 190 -11.46 16.86 -4.21
C ARG A 190 -12.04 16.67 -5.61
N ASP A 191 -13.36 16.67 -5.68
CA ASP A 191 -14.13 16.92 -6.88
C ASP A 191 -14.99 18.18 -6.67
N GLU A 192 -15.71 18.65 -7.70
CA GLU A 192 -16.44 19.93 -7.67
C GLU A 192 -17.31 20.14 -6.42
N GLU A 193 -17.92 19.07 -5.89
CA GLU A 193 -18.86 19.13 -4.77
C GLU A 193 -18.40 18.40 -3.50
N GLN A 194 -17.33 17.61 -3.57
CA GLN A 194 -16.95 16.66 -2.51
C GLN A 194 -15.45 16.64 -2.26
N SER A 195 -15.04 16.27 -1.04
CA SER A 195 -13.65 16.00 -0.74
C SER A 195 -13.50 14.84 0.23
N ALA A 196 -12.47 14.02 0.03
CA ALA A 196 -12.13 12.91 0.90
C ALA A 196 -10.63 12.91 1.19
N SER A 197 -10.26 12.55 2.42
CA SER A 197 -8.86 12.43 2.83
C SER A 197 -8.44 10.97 2.91
N GLY A 198 -7.20 10.71 2.52
CA GLY A 198 -6.57 9.40 2.54
C GLY A 198 -5.12 9.47 3.02
N ARG A 199 -4.50 8.31 3.15
CA ARG A 199 -3.11 8.15 3.54
C ARG A 199 -2.40 7.22 2.58
N ALA A 200 -1.26 7.63 2.07
CA ALA A 200 -0.41 6.80 1.24
C ALA A 200 0.86 6.40 2.00
N PHE A 201 1.23 5.13 1.86
CA PHE A 201 2.47 4.56 2.34
C PHE A 201 3.44 4.38 1.18
N VAL A 202 4.70 4.73 1.39
CA VAL A 202 5.75 4.72 0.36
C VAL A 202 6.91 3.89 0.87
N ARG A 203 7.17 2.75 0.23
CA ARG A 203 8.33 1.90 0.53
C ARG A 203 9.48 2.23 -0.41
N VAL A 204 10.63 2.53 0.18
CA VAL A 204 11.86 2.85 -0.52
C VAL A 204 12.84 1.68 -0.45
N HIS A 205 13.22 1.13 -1.61
CA HIS A 205 14.06 -0.07 -1.76
C HIS A 205 15.27 0.13 -2.68
#